data_AF-A0A928S304-F1
#
_entry.id   AF-A0A928S304-F1
#
_cell.length_a   1.000
_cell.length_b   1.000
_cell.length_c   1.000
_cell.angle_alpha   90.00
_cell.angle_beta   90.00
_cell.angle_gamma   90.00
#
_symmetry.space_group_name_H-M   'P 1'
#
loop_
_entity.id
_entity.type
_entity.pdbx_description
1 polymer ?
#
loop_
_entity_poly.entity_id
_entity_poly.type
_entity_poly.pdbx_seq_one_letter_code
_entity_poly.pdbx_strand_id
1 'polypeptide(L)'
;MRTLLTLACAVFLVVAAPSALARPTLPSDLERARELMAKELYAEAIAPLEKEIENNPGNEPAYLLLIEACERAGKTEQAVEMCRRLLKVSRNEETLRQARITLLRLTRRDVEERTHAVLGKTDLNDHLRIKFPTITDEQWRRLEVVEDSQYVPNAELGMNVPPFEWTTRHFRVFACNEELAKLVAENSEIYLDFMSKRLFGGREWSFRLPILVYKDEADYIGVGGAPQGSHGVTSAQFFGRSNIIMLFQLVEVQNPDRSRRTVMYKYAIDSILYHELTHAMLNEFFGLETPQWLHEAVAGRMEQTRDHYLEAARLARAVVAGEYFRLRDLFDQEGYPARVSLFYETAAIVVLYLFEAGDEAMYTFLSELGKYPRKTRHDHACAAVFGIPVEGAVEEFEKRWVQWMTRRYVKDLEPDPSEPAPKTLAVSTDAVLQPRVDEMGTFRSLSNWRDVDLNTLKGFAGVGGSVQDWQASGGRLRCDVPKGQTSFLGIRMKEVAPVVVECEVKWIGDPADGSGWIGFNQFDADKLDTQVNVMARFTDGSPHVLHCLLADELALYMDGQLVARTNAFIPSQDSRDIDYPLALVTASSLEVTKLRVAPIERFAGTPPPPPEGQDPNQPQP
;
A
#
# COMPACT_ATOMS: atom_id res chain seq x y z
N MET A 1 -44.31 30.74 -101.44
CA MET A 1 -43.59 31.56 -100.44
C MET A 1 -44.02 31.08 -99.05
N ARG A 2 -43.05 30.64 -98.21
CA ARG A 2 -42.91 30.84 -96.74
C ARG A 2 -44.18 30.88 -95.85
N THR A 3 -44.33 30.26 -94.66
CA THR A 3 -43.56 29.31 -93.79
C THR A 3 -44.33 29.15 -92.43
N LEU A 4 -44.09 28.03 -91.70
CA LEU A 4 -43.92 27.91 -90.20
C LEU A 4 -45.15 28.12 -89.26
N LEU A 5 -45.34 27.50 -88.08
CA LEU A 5 -44.62 26.49 -87.26
C LEU A 5 -45.56 25.96 -86.14
N THR A 6 -45.37 24.70 -85.75
CA THR A 6 -45.95 23.89 -84.67
C THR A 6 -45.40 24.26 -83.27
N LEU A 7 -46.19 24.15 -82.18
CA LEU A 7 -45.62 23.90 -80.83
C LEU A 7 -46.59 23.13 -79.93
N ALA A 8 -46.06 22.09 -79.29
CA ALA A 8 -46.73 21.16 -78.38
C ALA A 8 -46.33 21.44 -76.92
N CYS A 9 -47.30 21.38 -75.99
CA CYS A 9 -47.05 21.39 -74.56
C CYS A 9 -46.95 19.95 -74.03
N ALA A 10 -45.75 19.56 -73.59
CA ALA A 10 -45.49 18.30 -72.90
C ALA A 10 -45.69 18.49 -71.38
N VAL A 11 -46.53 17.64 -70.80
CA VAL A 11 -46.70 17.47 -69.34
C VAL A 11 -45.61 16.51 -68.85
N PHE A 12 -44.71 16.99 -67.98
CA PHE A 12 -43.74 16.16 -67.28
C PHE A 12 -44.41 15.48 -66.08
N LEU A 13 -44.62 14.17 -66.18
CA LEU A 13 -44.96 13.30 -65.05
C LEU A 13 -43.65 12.89 -64.34
N VAL A 14 -43.36 13.46 -63.18
CA VAL A 14 -42.28 12.99 -62.30
C VAL A 14 -42.81 11.81 -61.49
N VAL A 15 -42.41 10.60 -61.86
CA VAL A 15 -42.64 9.39 -61.07
C VAL A 15 -41.62 9.39 -59.93
N ALA A 16 -42.05 9.78 -58.73
CA ALA A 16 -41.29 9.58 -57.51
C ALA A 16 -41.20 8.07 -57.23
N ALA A 17 -40.01 7.49 -57.38
CA ALA A 17 -39.74 6.14 -56.91
C ALA A 17 -39.91 6.11 -55.38
N PRO A 18 -40.63 5.13 -54.81
CA PRO A 18 -40.74 5.00 -53.36
C PRO A 18 -39.36 4.70 -52.80
N SER A 19 -38.84 5.61 -51.97
CA SER A 19 -37.67 5.37 -51.13
C SER A 19 -37.90 4.07 -50.39
N ALA A 20 -37.10 3.05 -50.72
CA ALA A 20 -37.12 1.77 -50.03
C ALA A 20 -37.01 2.04 -48.52
N LEU A 21 -38.04 1.63 -47.77
CA LEU A 21 -38.05 1.63 -46.32
C LEU A 21 -36.78 0.91 -45.84
N ALA A 22 -35.77 1.68 -45.42
CA ALA A 22 -34.60 1.13 -44.77
C ALA A 22 -35.10 0.40 -43.53
N ARG A 23 -35.07 -0.94 -43.57
CA ARG A 23 -35.34 -1.75 -42.39
C ARG A 23 -34.41 -1.23 -41.30
N PRO A 24 -34.91 -0.89 -40.10
CA PRO A 24 -34.04 -0.50 -39.01
C PRO A 24 -33.02 -1.64 -38.84
N THR A 25 -31.75 -1.32 -39.07
CA THR A 25 -30.65 -2.21 -38.77
C THR A 25 -30.76 -2.55 -37.30
N LEU A 26 -30.96 -3.82 -36.99
CA LEU A 26 -30.96 -4.29 -35.60
C LEU A 26 -29.64 -3.82 -34.96
N PRO A 27 -29.68 -3.30 -33.71
CA PRO A 27 -28.47 -2.92 -33.00
C PRO A 27 -27.46 -4.07 -33.02
N SER A 28 -26.17 -3.73 -33.11
CA SER A 28 -25.11 -4.74 -32.97
C SER A 28 -25.24 -5.45 -31.62
N ASP A 29 -24.77 -6.71 -31.53
CA ASP A 29 -24.83 -7.44 -30.27
C ASP A 29 -24.04 -6.68 -29.17
N LEU A 30 -22.95 -6.00 -29.53
CA LEU A 30 -22.19 -5.12 -28.63
C LEU A 30 -22.99 -3.91 -28.11
N GLU A 31 -23.74 -3.22 -28.97
CA GLU A 31 -24.59 -2.08 -28.55
C GLU A 31 -25.69 -2.55 -27.61
N ARG A 32 -26.35 -3.67 -27.95
CA ARG A 32 -27.35 -4.29 -27.10
C ARG A 32 -26.76 -4.66 -25.73
N ALA A 33 -25.54 -5.20 -25.70
CA ALA A 33 -24.86 -5.51 -24.45
C ALA A 33 -24.58 -4.24 -23.62
N ARG A 34 -24.10 -3.15 -24.24
CA ARG A 34 -23.86 -1.87 -23.55
C ARG A 34 -25.14 -1.30 -22.95
N GLU A 35 -26.27 -1.41 -23.66
CA GLU A 35 -27.58 -0.99 -23.12
C GLU A 35 -28.00 -1.83 -21.90
N LEU A 36 -27.70 -3.12 -21.89
CA LEU A 36 -27.97 -4.01 -20.76
C LEU A 36 -27.06 -3.69 -19.57
N MET A 37 -25.75 -3.50 -19.80
CA MET A 37 -24.79 -3.07 -18.79
C MET A 37 -25.20 -1.74 -18.15
N ALA A 38 -25.65 -0.77 -18.94
CA ALA A 38 -26.12 0.54 -18.47
C ALA A 38 -27.41 0.48 -17.63
N LYS A 39 -28.14 -0.64 -17.67
CA LYS A 39 -29.31 -0.96 -16.86
C LYS A 39 -28.98 -1.92 -15.70
N GLU A 40 -27.70 -2.23 -15.49
CA GLU A 40 -27.21 -3.18 -14.47
C GLU A 40 -27.74 -4.62 -14.67
N LEU A 41 -28.17 -4.93 -15.89
CA LEU A 41 -28.64 -6.26 -16.31
C LEU A 41 -27.46 -7.12 -16.78
N TYR A 42 -26.50 -7.32 -15.87
CA TYR A 42 -25.20 -7.94 -16.18
C TYR A 42 -25.34 -9.39 -16.67
N ALA A 43 -26.26 -10.16 -16.09
CA ALA A 43 -26.50 -11.54 -16.49
C ALA A 43 -27.05 -11.64 -17.92
N GLU A 44 -27.96 -10.73 -18.31
CA GLU A 44 -28.49 -10.68 -19.67
C GLU A 44 -27.47 -10.14 -20.68
N ALA A 45 -26.50 -9.32 -20.25
CA ALA A 45 -25.48 -8.75 -21.13
C ALA A 45 -24.45 -9.79 -21.62
N ILE A 46 -24.30 -10.91 -20.91
CA ILE A 46 -23.32 -11.97 -21.23
C ILE A 46 -23.56 -12.59 -22.60
N ALA A 47 -24.77 -13.06 -22.89
CA ALA A 47 -25.08 -13.76 -24.15
C ALA A 47 -24.81 -12.94 -25.43
N PRO A 48 -25.20 -11.66 -25.54
CA PRO A 48 -24.85 -10.85 -26.70
C PRO A 48 -23.34 -10.58 -26.79
N LEU A 49 -22.63 -10.43 -25.68
CA LEU A 49 -21.17 -10.27 -25.69
C LEU A 49 -20.45 -11.55 -26.16
N GLU A 50 -20.90 -12.72 -25.71
CA GLU A 50 -20.38 -14.00 -26.18
C GLU A 50 -20.59 -14.16 -27.69
N LYS A 51 -21.77 -13.82 -28.18
CA LYS A 51 -22.10 -13.85 -29.62
C LYS A 51 -21.27 -12.85 -30.43
N GLU A 52 -21.01 -11.67 -29.89
CA GLU A 52 -20.11 -10.69 -30.51
C GLU A 52 -18.69 -11.23 -30.61
N ILE A 53 -18.17 -11.86 -29.56
CA ILE A 53 -16.84 -12.48 -29.54
C ILE A 53 -16.76 -13.68 -30.50
N GLU A 54 -17.83 -14.46 -30.63
CA GLU A 54 -17.90 -15.56 -31.59
C GLU A 54 -17.84 -15.05 -33.03
N ASN A 55 -18.59 -13.99 -33.33
CA ASN A 55 -18.58 -13.36 -34.66
C ASN A 55 -17.28 -12.59 -34.96
N ASN A 56 -16.66 -12.02 -33.92
CA ASN A 56 -15.44 -11.25 -34.02
C ASN A 56 -14.47 -11.57 -32.86
N PRO A 57 -13.67 -12.64 -32.97
CA PRO A 57 -12.76 -13.08 -31.90
C PRO A 57 -11.66 -12.07 -31.53
N GLY A 58 -11.42 -11.04 -32.36
CA GLY A 58 -10.46 -9.97 -32.11
C GLY A 58 -11.07 -8.71 -31.48
N ASN A 59 -12.36 -8.71 -31.14
CA ASN A 59 -13.03 -7.54 -30.54
C ASN A 59 -12.66 -7.39 -29.05
N GLU A 60 -11.51 -6.77 -28.78
CA GLU A 60 -11.00 -6.51 -27.42
C GLU A 60 -12.03 -5.82 -26.49
N PRO A 61 -12.76 -4.76 -26.91
CA PRO A 61 -13.82 -4.18 -26.10
C PRO A 61 -14.92 -5.15 -25.66
N ALA A 62 -15.29 -6.12 -26.50
CA ALA A 62 -16.31 -7.11 -26.15
C ALA A 62 -15.84 -8.05 -25.05
N TYR A 63 -14.55 -8.44 -25.05
CA TYR A 63 -13.95 -9.21 -23.95
C TYR A 63 -13.95 -8.43 -22.64
N LEU A 64 -13.53 -7.16 -22.64
CA LEU A 64 -13.49 -6.33 -21.42
C LEU A 64 -14.88 -6.18 -20.80
N LEU A 65 -15.90 -5.89 -21.62
CA LEU A 65 -17.28 -5.82 -21.16
C LEU A 65 -17.80 -7.18 -20.67
N LEU A 66 -17.40 -8.28 -21.30
CA LEU A 66 -17.83 -9.62 -20.88
C LEU A 66 -17.19 -10.02 -19.54
N ILE A 67 -15.91 -9.68 -19.33
CA ILE A 67 -15.23 -9.88 -18.06
C ILE A 67 -15.96 -9.12 -16.95
N GLU A 68 -16.26 -7.83 -17.17
CA GLU A 68 -16.99 -7.00 -16.21
C GLU A 68 -18.41 -7.53 -15.95
N ALA A 69 -19.16 -7.89 -17.00
CA ALA A 69 -20.50 -8.46 -16.87
C ALA A 69 -20.50 -9.76 -16.07
N CYS A 70 -19.55 -10.66 -16.34
CA CYS A 70 -19.39 -11.90 -15.59
C CYS A 70 -19.05 -11.65 -14.12
N GLU A 71 -18.14 -10.72 -13.82
CA GLU A 71 -17.78 -10.37 -12.44
C GLU A 71 -18.97 -9.79 -11.66
N ARG A 72 -19.66 -8.81 -12.24
CA ARG A 72 -20.85 -8.17 -11.64
C ARG A 72 -22.01 -9.16 -11.47
N ALA A 73 -22.10 -10.19 -12.33
CA ALA A 73 -23.06 -11.28 -12.22
C ALA A 73 -22.62 -12.41 -11.27
N GLY A 74 -21.47 -12.30 -10.59
CA GLY A 74 -20.94 -13.33 -9.69
C GLY A 74 -20.39 -14.57 -10.39
N LYS A 75 -20.15 -14.52 -11.71
CA LYS A 75 -19.60 -15.61 -12.52
C LYS A 75 -18.07 -15.51 -12.63
N THR A 76 -17.39 -15.56 -11.49
CA THR A 76 -15.93 -15.37 -11.37
C THR A 76 -15.12 -16.30 -12.29
N GLU A 77 -15.46 -17.58 -12.37
CA GLU A 77 -14.75 -18.56 -13.22
C GLU A 77 -14.81 -18.18 -14.70
N GLN A 78 -15.98 -17.72 -15.17
CA GLN A 78 -16.18 -17.29 -16.55
C GLN A 78 -15.40 -16.00 -16.84
N ALA A 79 -15.39 -15.05 -15.90
CA ALA A 79 -14.59 -13.83 -16.02
C ALA A 79 -13.08 -14.13 -16.11
N VAL A 80 -12.59 -15.07 -15.29
CA VAL A 80 -11.20 -15.56 -15.32
C VAL A 80 -10.86 -16.17 -16.68
N GLU A 81 -11.73 -17.03 -17.23
CA GLU A 81 -11.52 -17.64 -18.54
C GLU A 81 -11.50 -16.59 -19.67
N MET A 82 -12.38 -15.58 -19.60
CA MET A 82 -12.38 -14.51 -20.59
C MET A 82 -11.13 -13.63 -20.50
N CYS A 83 -10.58 -13.38 -19.31
CA CYS A 83 -9.28 -12.72 -19.16
C CYS A 83 -8.17 -13.52 -19.85
N ARG A 84 -8.11 -14.85 -19.65
CA ARG A 84 -7.12 -15.72 -20.30
C ARG A 84 -7.25 -15.69 -21.82
N ARG A 85 -8.47 -15.72 -22.35
CA ARG A 85 -8.71 -15.60 -23.79
C ARG A 85 -8.29 -14.24 -24.33
N LEU A 86 -8.63 -13.16 -23.63
CA LEU A 86 -8.22 -11.80 -24.00
C LEU A 86 -6.69 -11.66 -24.08
N LEU A 87 -5.96 -12.23 -23.11
CA LEU A 87 -4.50 -12.25 -23.11
C LEU A 87 -3.89 -12.96 -24.33
N LYS A 88 -4.60 -13.91 -24.94
CA LYS A 88 -4.15 -14.62 -26.15
C LYS A 88 -4.42 -13.84 -27.44
N VAL A 89 -5.52 -13.09 -27.49
CA VAL A 89 -5.96 -12.42 -28.73
C VAL A 89 -5.52 -10.96 -28.82
N SER A 90 -5.35 -10.29 -27.69
CA SER A 90 -5.03 -8.87 -27.65
C SER A 90 -3.60 -8.59 -28.13
N ARG A 91 -3.45 -7.48 -28.86
CA ARG A 91 -2.14 -6.91 -29.22
C ARG A 91 -1.92 -5.54 -28.59
N ASN A 92 -2.93 -4.99 -27.94
CA ASN A 92 -2.86 -3.71 -27.24
C ASN A 92 -2.29 -3.93 -25.82
N GLU A 93 -1.17 -3.29 -25.51
CA GLU A 93 -0.51 -3.43 -24.20
C GLU A 93 -1.37 -2.96 -23.03
N GLU A 94 -2.18 -1.92 -23.19
CA GLU A 94 -3.07 -1.43 -22.14
C GLU A 94 -4.20 -2.44 -21.87
N THR A 95 -4.80 -3.01 -22.93
CA THR A 95 -5.77 -4.10 -22.80
C THR A 95 -5.14 -5.33 -22.14
N LEU A 96 -3.91 -5.69 -22.51
CA LEU A 96 -3.17 -6.80 -21.90
C LEU A 96 -2.91 -6.55 -20.42
N ARG A 97 -2.46 -5.34 -20.06
CA ARG A 97 -2.26 -4.92 -18.67
C ARG A 97 -3.56 -5.01 -17.87
N GLN A 98 -4.65 -4.45 -18.38
CA GLN A 98 -5.96 -4.49 -17.73
C GLN A 98 -6.46 -5.92 -17.54
N ALA A 99 -6.30 -6.80 -18.54
CA ALA A 99 -6.65 -8.20 -18.46
C ALA A 99 -5.80 -8.95 -17.42
N ARG A 100 -4.49 -8.66 -17.33
CA ARG A 100 -3.61 -9.21 -16.28
C ARG A 100 -4.06 -8.77 -14.90
N ILE A 101 -4.25 -7.47 -14.66
CA ILE A 101 -4.71 -6.94 -13.36
C ILE A 101 -6.03 -7.58 -12.95
N THR A 102 -6.99 -7.66 -13.88
CA THR A 102 -8.31 -8.23 -13.60
C THR A 102 -8.22 -9.73 -13.29
N LEU A 103 -7.44 -10.49 -14.06
CA LEU A 103 -7.18 -11.91 -13.79
C LEU A 103 -6.54 -12.11 -12.41
N LEU A 104 -5.59 -11.25 -12.04
CA LEU A 104 -4.91 -11.28 -10.75
C LEU A 104 -5.88 -10.97 -9.61
N ARG A 105 -6.78 -9.99 -9.76
CA ARG A 105 -7.84 -9.69 -8.79
C ARG A 105 -8.77 -10.90 -8.61
N LEU A 106 -9.31 -11.42 -9.71
CA LEU A 106 -10.33 -12.48 -9.69
C LEU A 106 -9.80 -13.81 -9.15
N THR A 107 -8.53 -14.13 -9.40
CA THR A 107 -7.90 -15.36 -8.92
C THR A 107 -7.19 -15.21 -7.57
N ARG A 108 -7.29 -14.03 -6.93
CA ARG A 108 -6.62 -13.76 -5.65
C ARG A 108 -7.09 -14.72 -4.57
N ARG A 109 -8.40 -14.96 -4.45
CA ARG A 109 -8.97 -15.84 -3.42
C ARG A 109 -8.54 -17.30 -3.58
N ASP A 110 -8.65 -17.84 -4.79
CA ASP A 110 -8.21 -19.21 -5.09
C ASP A 110 -6.72 -19.41 -4.81
N VAL A 111 -5.92 -18.39 -5.09
CA VAL A 111 -4.48 -18.44 -4.80
C VAL A 111 -4.19 -18.18 -3.34
N GLU A 112 -4.87 -17.30 -2.63
CA GLU A 112 -4.70 -17.19 -1.17
C GLU A 112 -5.08 -18.50 -0.48
N GLU A 113 -6.17 -19.15 -0.89
CA GLU A 113 -6.60 -20.45 -0.36
C GLU A 113 -5.61 -21.57 -0.74
N ARG A 114 -5.11 -21.61 -1.99
CA ARG A 114 -4.09 -22.60 -2.41
C ARG A 114 -2.72 -22.32 -1.80
N THR A 115 -2.31 -21.07 -1.72
CA THR A 115 -1.07 -20.62 -1.08
C THR A 115 -1.15 -20.88 0.41
N HIS A 116 -2.28 -20.68 1.09
CA HIS A 116 -2.46 -21.17 2.45
C HIS A 116 -2.49 -22.70 2.53
N ALA A 117 -3.00 -23.43 1.54
CA ALA A 117 -2.95 -24.89 1.54
C ALA A 117 -1.55 -25.46 1.26
N VAL A 118 -0.74 -24.77 0.44
CA VAL A 118 0.61 -25.16 0.01
C VAL A 118 1.68 -24.64 0.98
N LEU A 119 1.57 -23.37 1.42
CA LEU A 119 2.50 -22.66 2.32
C LEU A 119 2.00 -22.57 3.78
N GLY A 120 0.71 -22.77 4.07
CA GLY A 120 0.18 -22.72 5.44
C GLY A 120 0.57 -23.91 6.31
N LYS A 121 1.34 -24.86 5.75
CA LYS A 121 2.38 -25.52 6.51
C LYS A 121 3.58 -24.59 6.41
N THR A 122 3.70 -23.60 7.32
CA THR A 122 4.88 -22.72 7.45
C THR A 122 6.09 -23.54 7.04
N ASP A 123 6.74 -23.19 5.93
CA ASP A 123 7.74 -24.07 5.32
C ASP A 123 8.68 -24.53 6.43
N LEU A 124 8.55 -25.81 6.84
CA LEU A 124 9.34 -26.37 7.94
C LEU A 124 10.84 -26.32 7.58
N ASN A 125 11.15 -25.91 6.35
CA ASN A 125 12.46 -25.69 5.77
C ASN A 125 12.83 -24.21 5.58
N ASP A 126 12.14 -23.24 6.20
CA ASP A 126 12.72 -21.89 6.29
C ASP A 126 14.05 -21.99 7.04
N HIS A 127 15.13 -21.98 6.27
CA HIS A 127 16.48 -22.19 6.74
C HIS A 127 17.00 -21.00 7.58
N LEU A 128 16.28 -19.87 7.57
CA LEU A 128 16.52 -18.72 8.43
C LEU A 128 15.74 -18.77 9.74
N ARG A 129 14.84 -19.76 9.91
CA ARG A 129 14.11 -19.92 11.16
C ARG A 129 15.01 -20.48 12.25
N ILE A 130 15.09 -19.76 13.36
CA ILE A 130 15.98 -20.08 14.46
C ILE A 130 15.23 -20.99 15.43
N LYS A 131 15.90 -22.07 15.86
CA LYS A 131 15.33 -23.03 16.81
C LYS A 131 15.59 -22.54 18.23
N PHE A 132 14.64 -21.78 18.76
CA PHE A 132 14.63 -21.41 20.18
C PHE A 132 14.08 -22.54 21.07
N PRO A 133 14.45 -22.58 22.35
CA PRO A 133 13.77 -23.42 23.33
C PRO A 133 12.27 -23.11 23.36
N THR A 134 11.43 -24.15 23.31
CA THR A 134 9.98 -23.98 23.37
C THR A 134 9.55 -23.42 24.72
N ILE A 135 8.85 -22.27 24.71
CA ILE A 135 8.25 -21.68 25.90
C ILE A 135 6.84 -22.27 26.07
N THR A 136 6.64 -23.04 27.14
CA THR A 136 5.35 -23.67 27.45
C THR A 136 4.31 -22.62 27.89
N ASP A 137 3.01 -22.95 27.78
CA ASP A 137 1.94 -22.08 28.29
C ASP A 137 2.02 -21.84 29.80
N GLU A 138 2.62 -22.76 30.55
CA GLU A 138 2.90 -22.55 31.97
C GLU A 138 4.02 -21.53 32.17
N GLN A 139 5.12 -21.63 31.42
CA GLN A 139 6.18 -20.62 31.43
C GLN A 139 5.65 -19.25 31.04
N TRP A 140 4.86 -19.15 29.96
CA TRP A 140 4.25 -17.87 29.55
C TRP A 140 3.43 -17.22 30.66
N ARG A 141 2.67 -18.01 31.43
CA ARG A 141 1.90 -17.51 32.58
C ARG A 141 2.77 -17.03 33.73
N ARG A 142 3.97 -17.59 33.92
CA ARG A 142 4.93 -17.10 34.91
C ARG A 142 5.59 -15.79 34.46
N LEU A 143 5.93 -15.69 33.18
CA LEU A 143 6.52 -14.48 32.58
C LEU A 143 5.56 -13.29 32.57
N GLU A 144 4.25 -13.54 32.57
CA GLU A 144 3.21 -12.51 32.70
C GLU A 144 3.19 -11.83 34.08
N VAL A 145 3.80 -12.45 35.10
CA VAL A 145 3.83 -11.91 36.47
C VAL A 145 4.90 -10.82 36.60
N VAL A 146 4.48 -9.62 37.00
CA VAL A 146 5.38 -8.54 37.42
C VAL A 146 5.82 -8.80 38.86
N GLU A 147 7.09 -9.16 39.06
CA GLU A 147 7.63 -9.46 40.39
C GLU A 147 8.00 -8.19 41.14
N ASP A 148 8.57 -7.20 40.44
CA ASP A 148 8.86 -5.86 40.96
C ASP A 148 8.74 -4.82 39.82
N SER A 149 8.05 -3.72 40.12
CA SER A 149 7.80 -2.61 39.19
C SER A 149 8.54 -1.33 39.60
N GLN A 150 9.36 -1.37 40.64
CA GLN A 150 10.18 -0.24 41.07
C GLN A 150 11.42 -0.14 40.20
N TYR A 151 11.39 0.79 39.24
CA TYR A 151 12.54 1.07 38.40
C TYR A 151 13.71 1.66 39.21
N VAL A 152 14.91 1.16 38.94
CA VAL A 152 16.13 1.54 39.65
C VAL A 152 16.99 2.47 38.78
N PRO A 153 17.58 3.55 39.33
CA PRO A 153 18.51 4.37 38.57
C PRO A 153 19.74 3.58 38.16
N ASN A 154 20.10 3.61 36.87
CA ASN A 154 21.33 3.01 36.35
C ASN A 154 22.29 4.13 35.88
N ALA A 155 23.38 4.32 36.61
CA ALA A 155 24.34 5.40 36.34
C ALA A 155 25.08 5.24 35.01
N GLU A 156 25.31 4.01 34.54
CA GLU A 156 25.99 3.74 33.27
C GLU A 156 25.11 4.09 32.07
N LEU A 157 23.81 3.78 32.17
CA LEU A 157 22.84 4.05 31.09
C LEU A 157 22.22 5.44 31.18
N GLY A 158 22.38 6.14 32.31
CA GLY A 158 21.81 7.48 32.53
C GLY A 158 20.27 7.47 32.58
N MET A 159 19.66 6.33 32.90
CA MET A 159 18.21 6.16 32.89
C MET A 159 17.75 5.18 33.99
N ASN A 160 16.44 5.15 34.21
CA ASN A 160 15.83 4.17 35.12
C ASN A 160 15.57 2.86 34.37
N VAL A 161 16.00 1.75 34.97
CA VAL A 161 15.90 0.41 34.40
C VAL A 161 15.03 -0.50 35.25
N PRO A 162 14.45 -1.56 34.67
CA PRO A 162 13.79 -2.60 35.46
C PRO A 162 14.73 -3.24 36.52
N PRO A 163 14.19 -3.74 37.64
CA PRO A 163 14.99 -4.10 38.81
C PRO A 163 15.78 -5.40 38.70
N PHE A 164 15.34 -6.36 37.87
CA PHE A 164 16.04 -7.64 37.73
C PHE A 164 17.01 -7.59 36.57
N GLU A 165 18.28 -7.92 36.83
CA GLU A 165 19.35 -7.97 35.84
C GLU A 165 19.79 -9.42 35.59
N TRP A 166 19.95 -9.79 34.32
CA TRP A 166 20.62 -11.01 33.91
C TRP A 166 21.72 -10.71 32.88
N THR A 167 22.92 -11.22 33.11
CA THR A 167 24.08 -10.96 32.25
C THR A 167 24.59 -12.24 31.59
N THR A 168 24.81 -12.19 30.28
CA THR A 168 25.47 -13.23 29.49
C THR A 168 26.80 -12.71 28.92
N ARG A 169 27.35 -13.37 27.89
CA ARG A 169 28.61 -12.94 27.28
C ARG A 169 28.45 -11.60 26.58
N HIS A 170 27.39 -11.44 25.78
CA HIS A 170 27.16 -10.30 24.89
C HIS A 170 25.96 -9.44 25.29
N PHE A 171 25.18 -9.82 26.29
CA PHE A 171 23.98 -9.07 26.68
C PHE A 171 23.91 -8.83 28.19
N ARG A 172 23.32 -7.69 28.55
CA ARG A 172 22.88 -7.36 29.91
C ARG A 172 21.41 -6.99 29.86
N VAL A 173 20.55 -7.86 30.35
CA VAL A 173 19.10 -7.72 30.22
C VAL A 173 18.50 -7.28 31.54
N PHE A 174 17.62 -6.29 31.48
CA PHE A 174 16.84 -5.82 32.62
C PHE A 174 15.35 -6.08 32.38
N ALA A 175 14.65 -6.69 33.35
CA ALA A 175 13.20 -6.90 33.26
C ALA A 175 12.51 -6.73 34.63
N CYS A 176 11.17 -6.70 34.63
CA CYS A 176 10.34 -6.69 35.84
C CYS A 176 10.01 -8.10 36.36
N ASN A 177 10.68 -9.11 35.81
CA ASN A 177 10.55 -10.54 36.11
C ASN A 177 11.92 -11.21 35.88
N GLU A 178 12.44 -11.93 36.87
CA GLU A 178 13.78 -12.53 36.78
C GLU A 178 13.86 -13.63 35.69
N GLU A 179 12.83 -14.48 35.57
CA GLU A 179 12.74 -15.54 34.56
C GLU A 179 12.74 -14.93 33.14
N LEU A 180 12.08 -13.78 32.95
CA LEU A 180 12.06 -13.05 31.68
C LEU A 180 13.42 -12.45 31.32
N ALA A 181 14.12 -11.82 32.27
CA ALA A 181 15.45 -11.27 32.03
C ALA A 181 16.41 -12.36 31.55
N LYS A 182 16.38 -13.52 32.20
CA LYS A 182 17.17 -14.69 31.82
C LYS A 182 16.79 -15.21 30.43
N LEU A 183 15.50 -15.43 30.17
CA LEU A 183 15.02 -15.95 28.90
C LEU A 183 15.44 -15.06 27.71
N VAL A 184 15.23 -13.75 27.83
CA VAL A 184 15.61 -12.78 26.79
C VAL A 184 17.11 -12.79 26.56
N ALA A 185 17.92 -12.87 27.61
CA ALA A 185 19.37 -12.92 27.47
C ALA A 185 19.84 -14.20 26.75
N GLU A 186 19.31 -15.36 27.13
CA GLU A 186 19.65 -16.65 26.51
C GLU A 186 19.20 -16.71 25.04
N ASN A 187 17.98 -16.25 24.73
CA ASN A 187 17.50 -16.16 23.35
C ASN A 187 18.34 -15.19 22.51
N SER A 188 18.77 -14.07 23.08
CA SER A 188 19.64 -13.11 22.38
C SER A 188 21.00 -13.71 22.02
N GLU A 189 21.58 -14.55 22.89
CA GLU A 189 22.82 -15.28 22.58
C GLU A 189 22.63 -16.30 21.44
N ILE A 190 21.52 -17.06 21.46
CA ILE A 190 21.19 -18.01 20.37
C ILE A 190 21.03 -17.26 19.05
N TYR A 191 20.34 -16.13 19.08
CA TYR A 191 20.11 -15.28 17.90
C TYR A 191 21.43 -14.74 17.34
N LEU A 192 22.27 -14.16 18.20
CA LEU A 192 23.58 -13.63 17.82
C LEU A 192 24.47 -14.72 17.21
N ASP A 193 24.54 -15.90 17.83
CA ASP A 193 25.33 -17.03 17.33
C ASP A 193 24.90 -17.44 15.93
N PHE A 194 23.58 -17.55 15.71
CA PHE A 194 23.00 -17.87 14.41
C PHE A 194 23.37 -16.82 13.36
N MET A 195 23.07 -15.56 13.63
CA MET A 195 23.28 -14.45 12.68
C MET A 195 24.75 -14.25 12.35
N SER A 196 25.63 -14.27 13.36
CA SER A 196 27.08 -14.12 13.18
C SER A 196 27.63 -15.24 12.29
N LYS A 197 27.39 -16.51 12.67
CA LYS A 197 27.97 -17.65 11.95
C LYS A 197 27.40 -17.83 10.56
N ARG A 198 26.09 -17.60 10.40
CA ARG A 198 25.39 -17.97 9.18
C ARG A 198 25.33 -16.84 8.16
N LEU A 199 25.16 -15.60 8.62
CA LEU A 199 24.80 -14.50 7.73
C LEU A 199 25.82 -13.37 7.69
N PHE A 200 26.71 -13.27 8.68
CA PHE A 200 27.65 -12.15 8.79
C PHE A 200 29.12 -12.58 8.87
N GLY A 201 29.46 -13.70 8.24
CA GLY A 201 30.85 -14.13 8.04
C GLY A 201 31.60 -14.51 9.32
N GLY A 202 30.89 -14.91 10.38
CA GLY A 202 31.48 -15.36 11.65
C GLY A 202 32.12 -14.24 12.48
N ARG A 203 31.70 -12.99 12.30
CA ARG A 203 32.24 -11.84 13.05
C ARG A 203 31.96 -11.96 14.55
N GLU A 204 32.96 -11.63 15.36
CA GLU A 204 32.80 -11.61 16.81
C GLU A 204 32.16 -10.30 17.30
N TRP A 205 31.24 -10.43 18.25
CA TRP A 205 30.63 -9.30 18.95
C TRP A 205 31.44 -8.98 20.20
N SER A 206 31.94 -7.76 20.30
CA SER A 206 33.00 -7.42 21.27
C SER A 206 32.52 -6.76 22.57
N PHE A 207 31.28 -6.26 22.61
CA PHE A 207 30.75 -5.51 23.75
C PHE A 207 29.46 -6.15 24.31
N ARG A 208 29.07 -5.78 25.53
CA ARG A 208 27.75 -6.17 26.05
C ARG A 208 26.71 -5.14 25.71
N LEU A 209 25.67 -5.54 24.99
CA LEU A 209 24.52 -4.70 24.67
C LEU A 209 23.46 -4.80 25.78
N PRO A 210 23.07 -3.67 26.39
CA PRO A 210 21.92 -3.60 27.29
C PRO A 210 20.59 -3.84 26.55
N ILE A 211 19.71 -4.64 27.14
CA ILE A 211 18.32 -4.83 26.69
C ILE A 211 17.40 -4.53 27.86
N LEU A 212 16.46 -3.59 27.71
CA LEU A 212 15.49 -3.22 28.74
C LEU A 212 14.11 -3.72 28.34
N VAL A 213 13.46 -4.46 29.24
CA VAL A 213 12.11 -4.97 29.06
C VAL A 213 11.22 -4.35 30.12
N TYR A 214 10.53 -3.27 29.75
CA TYR A 214 9.64 -2.51 30.62
C TYR A 214 8.34 -3.27 30.91
N LYS A 215 7.63 -2.87 31.96
CA LYS A 215 6.42 -3.54 32.42
C LYS A 215 5.30 -3.50 31.37
N ASP A 216 5.06 -2.36 30.76
CA ASP A 216 4.02 -2.12 29.76
C ASP A 216 4.43 -0.98 28.83
N GLU A 217 3.60 -0.70 27.82
CA GLU A 217 3.84 0.38 26.86
C GLU A 217 3.93 1.76 27.52
N ALA A 218 3.15 2.01 28.58
CA ALA A 218 3.16 3.28 29.29
C ALA A 218 4.51 3.54 29.96
N ASP A 219 5.07 2.53 30.63
CA ASP A 219 6.40 2.65 31.25
C ASP A 219 7.52 2.67 30.20
N TYR A 220 7.39 1.92 29.10
CA TYR A 220 8.31 1.95 27.97
C TYR A 220 8.47 3.35 27.37
N ILE A 221 7.36 4.06 27.16
CA ILE A 221 7.37 5.44 26.67
C ILE A 221 7.79 6.40 27.79
N GLY A 222 7.14 6.33 28.95
CA GLY A 222 7.26 7.33 30.02
C GLY A 222 8.56 7.25 30.81
N VAL A 223 9.01 6.03 31.14
CA VAL A 223 10.24 5.78 31.91
C VAL A 223 11.42 5.54 30.97
N GLY A 224 11.22 4.75 29.92
CA GLY A 224 12.26 4.44 28.93
C GLY A 224 12.57 5.57 27.96
N GLY A 225 11.65 6.52 27.77
CA GLY A 225 11.81 7.59 26.80
C GLY A 225 11.71 7.12 25.35
N ALA A 226 11.10 5.96 25.12
CA ALA A 226 10.93 5.40 23.80
C ALA A 226 9.88 6.17 22.97
N PRO A 227 10.00 6.16 21.63
CA PRO A 227 9.05 6.88 20.77
C PRO A 227 7.65 6.24 20.84
N GLN A 228 6.62 7.10 20.83
CA GLN A 228 5.24 6.67 20.82
C GLN A 228 4.89 5.90 19.53
N GLY A 229 4.15 4.80 19.65
CA GLY A 229 3.72 3.96 18.51
C GLY A 229 4.77 2.94 18.05
N SER A 230 5.93 2.88 18.69
CA SER A 230 6.91 1.81 18.51
C SER A 230 6.70 0.73 19.56
N HIS A 231 6.85 -0.54 19.18
CA HIS A 231 6.77 -1.69 20.10
C HIS A 231 8.15 -2.19 20.56
N GLY A 232 9.20 -1.66 19.95
CA GLY A 232 10.60 -1.92 20.26
C GLY A 232 11.47 -0.87 19.60
N VAL A 233 12.61 -0.56 20.21
CA VAL A 233 13.56 0.38 19.64
C VAL A 233 15.00 0.00 19.96
N THR A 234 15.82 0.06 18.92
CA THR A 234 17.27 0.00 19.01
C THR A 234 17.82 1.40 18.89
N SER A 235 18.32 1.93 19.99
CA SER A 235 19.00 3.23 19.97
C SER A 235 20.45 3.03 19.52
N ALA A 236 20.91 3.92 18.63
CA ALA A 236 22.30 4.04 18.22
C ALA A 236 22.98 5.21 18.93
N GLN A 237 24.25 5.04 19.30
CA GLN A 237 25.09 6.07 19.91
C GLN A 237 25.95 6.84 18.88
N PHE A 238 26.58 7.92 19.36
CA PHE A 238 27.76 8.53 18.72
C PHE A 238 28.77 7.42 18.34
N PHE A 239 29.31 7.49 17.12
CA PHE A 239 30.18 6.47 16.48
C PHE A 239 29.48 5.22 15.92
N GLY A 240 28.15 5.18 15.87
CA GLY A 240 27.44 4.25 15.01
C GLY A 240 27.27 2.83 15.52
N ARG A 241 27.43 2.63 16.83
CA ARG A 241 27.11 1.38 17.51
C ARG A 241 25.80 1.51 18.27
N SER A 242 25.05 0.42 18.34
CA SER A 242 23.87 0.37 19.20
C SER A 242 24.26 0.37 20.67
N ASN A 243 23.55 1.17 21.46
CA ASN A 243 23.82 1.30 22.89
C ASN A 243 22.77 0.66 23.78
N ILE A 244 21.55 0.49 23.28
CA ILE A 244 20.46 -0.12 24.05
C ILE A 244 19.35 -0.62 23.12
N ILE A 245 18.73 -1.73 23.51
CA ILE A 245 17.44 -2.19 22.97
C ILE A 245 16.40 -1.99 24.07
N MET A 246 15.22 -1.49 23.71
CA MET A 246 14.10 -1.34 24.64
C MET A 246 12.86 -2.04 24.06
N LEU A 247 12.13 -2.74 24.94
CA LEU A 247 10.90 -3.48 24.67
C LEU A 247 9.96 -3.32 25.88
N PHE A 248 8.76 -3.89 25.80
CA PHE A 248 7.88 -4.06 26.95
C PHE A 248 7.22 -5.44 26.99
N GLN A 249 6.92 -5.92 28.20
CA GLN A 249 6.48 -7.29 28.43
C GLN A 249 4.95 -7.45 28.35
N LEU A 250 4.15 -6.43 28.73
CA LEU A 250 2.69 -6.56 28.82
C LEU A 250 1.94 -5.66 27.84
N VAL A 251 0.82 -6.17 27.32
CA VAL A 251 -0.14 -5.42 26.50
C VAL A 251 -1.55 -5.55 27.07
N GLU A 252 -2.34 -4.48 26.97
CA GLU A 252 -3.76 -4.50 27.32
C GLU A 252 -4.56 -5.07 26.16
N VAL A 253 -5.30 -6.16 26.40
CA VAL A 253 -6.20 -6.77 25.42
C VAL A 253 -7.65 -6.63 25.85
N GLN A 254 -8.52 -6.35 24.89
CA GLN A 254 -9.95 -6.33 25.10
C GLN A 254 -10.55 -7.72 24.88
N ASN A 255 -11.20 -8.26 25.90
CA ASN A 255 -11.95 -9.51 25.81
C ASN A 255 -13.26 -9.31 25.03
N PRO A 256 -13.90 -10.39 24.52
CA PRO A 256 -15.18 -10.30 23.82
C PRO A 256 -16.32 -9.64 24.62
N ASP A 257 -16.27 -9.72 25.95
CA ASP A 257 -17.21 -9.06 26.86
C ASP A 257 -16.88 -7.58 27.15
N ARG A 258 -15.92 -7.01 26.41
CA ARG A 258 -15.35 -5.66 26.54
C ARG A 258 -14.56 -5.42 27.82
N SER A 259 -14.37 -6.42 28.68
CA SER A 259 -13.43 -6.30 29.79
C SER A 259 -12.00 -6.18 29.27
N ARG A 260 -11.16 -5.45 30.00
CA ARG A 260 -9.75 -5.26 29.67
C ARG A 260 -8.94 -6.13 30.59
N ARG A 261 -7.95 -6.83 30.05
CA ARG A 261 -6.96 -7.56 30.83
C ARG A 261 -5.58 -7.30 30.25
N THR A 262 -4.60 -7.28 31.13
CA THR A 262 -3.21 -7.23 30.74
C THR A 262 -2.71 -8.65 30.52
N VAL A 263 -2.00 -8.90 29.42
CA VAL A 263 -1.42 -10.20 29.10
C VAL A 263 0.01 -10.06 28.64
N MET A 264 0.79 -11.15 28.72
CA MET A 264 2.13 -11.20 28.16
C MET A 264 2.08 -10.90 26.66
N TYR A 265 2.85 -9.91 26.22
CA TYR A 265 2.99 -9.55 24.82
C TYR A 265 3.98 -10.48 24.14
N LYS A 266 3.55 -11.72 23.89
CA LYS A 266 4.41 -12.79 23.32
C LYS A 266 5.15 -12.35 22.06
N TYR A 267 4.50 -11.55 21.21
CA TYR A 267 5.10 -11.01 19.97
C TYR A 267 6.33 -10.13 20.23
N ALA A 268 6.42 -9.43 21.37
CA ALA A 268 7.62 -8.69 21.74
C ALA A 268 8.85 -9.59 21.89
N ILE A 269 8.66 -10.79 22.44
CA ILE A 269 9.75 -11.75 22.71
C ILE A 269 10.01 -12.66 21.51
N ASP A 270 8.94 -13.14 20.87
CA ASP A 270 9.03 -14.08 19.75
C ASP A 270 9.35 -13.41 18.41
N SER A 271 9.21 -12.08 18.30
CA SER A 271 9.41 -11.37 17.03
C SER A 271 10.22 -10.08 17.20
N ILE A 272 9.69 -9.11 17.95
CA ILE A 272 10.27 -7.74 18.00
C ILE A 272 11.69 -7.76 18.57
N LEU A 273 11.98 -8.59 19.58
CA LEU A 273 13.33 -8.77 20.11
C LEU A 273 14.36 -9.08 19.00
N TYR A 274 14.02 -9.97 18.08
CA TYR A 274 14.91 -10.38 16.99
C TYR A 274 15.03 -9.31 15.90
N HIS A 275 13.93 -8.58 15.65
CA HIS A 275 13.94 -7.39 14.79
C HIS A 275 14.94 -6.36 15.33
N GLU A 276 14.82 -5.97 16.60
CA GLU A 276 15.71 -5.00 17.25
C GLU A 276 17.15 -5.50 17.38
N LEU A 277 17.36 -6.78 17.72
CA LEU A 277 18.71 -7.35 17.73
C LEU A 277 19.37 -7.23 16.35
N THR A 278 18.62 -7.45 15.27
CA THR A 278 19.13 -7.30 13.90
C THR A 278 19.63 -5.90 13.62
N HIS A 279 18.87 -4.88 14.01
CA HIS A 279 19.31 -3.49 13.91
C HIS A 279 20.64 -3.27 14.63
N ALA A 280 20.78 -3.82 15.85
CA ALA A 280 22.02 -3.73 16.60
C ALA A 280 23.20 -4.45 15.94
N MET A 281 22.96 -5.61 15.33
CA MET A 281 23.99 -6.35 14.60
C MET A 281 24.45 -5.61 13.34
N LEU A 282 23.51 -5.03 12.60
CA LEU A 282 23.82 -4.26 11.40
C LEU A 282 24.68 -3.06 11.74
N ASN A 283 24.33 -2.33 12.80
CA ASN A 283 25.11 -1.19 13.28
C ASN A 283 26.52 -1.61 13.72
N GLU A 284 26.67 -2.70 14.49
CA GLU A 284 27.99 -3.14 14.96
C GLU A 284 28.88 -3.67 13.82
N PHE A 285 28.32 -4.43 12.88
CA PHE A 285 29.12 -5.10 11.85
C PHE A 285 29.30 -4.28 10.58
N PHE A 286 28.36 -3.41 10.22
CA PHE A 286 28.39 -2.67 8.96
C PHE A 286 28.32 -1.15 9.13
N GLY A 287 28.11 -0.66 10.36
CA GLY A 287 28.05 0.77 10.68
C GLY A 287 26.71 1.43 10.28
N LEU A 288 26.65 2.75 10.45
CA LEU A 288 25.42 3.54 10.19
C LEU A 288 25.13 3.78 8.69
N GLU A 289 26.01 3.34 7.80
CA GLU A 289 25.85 3.64 6.37
C GLU A 289 24.86 2.69 5.67
N THR A 290 24.39 1.64 6.36
CA THR A 290 23.35 0.75 5.85
C THR A 290 22.08 1.55 5.52
N PRO A 291 21.58 1.49 4.27
CA PRO A 291 20.35 2.18 3.89
C PRO A 291 19.16 1.75 4.76
N GLN A 292 18.27 2.69 5.08
CA GLN A 292 17.10 2.44 5.92
C GLN A 292 16.22 1.31 5.39
N TRP A 293 15.95 1.25 4.08
CA TRP A 293 15.15 0.18 3.47
C TRP A 293 15.71 -1.21 3.78
N LEU A 294 17.03 -1.34 3.78
CA LEU A 294 17.73 -2.60 4.02
C LEU A 294 17.76 -2.93 5.50
N HIS A 295 17.97 -1.91 6.35
CA HIS A 295 17.99 -2.05 7.80
C HIS A 295 16.67 -2.62 8.32
N GLU A 296 15.57 -2.01 7.90
CA GLU A 296 14.21 -2.44 8.20
C GLU A 296 13.85 -3.80 7.58
N ALA A 297 14.21 -4.03 6.32
CA ALA A 297 13.84 -5.27 5.64
C ALA A 297 14.59 -6.49 6.16
N VAL A 298 15.87 -6.35 6.51
CA VAL A 298 16.65 -7.43 7.14
C VAL A 298 16.13 -7.70 8.55
N ALA A 299 15.83 -6.66 9.33
CA ALA A 299 15.23 -6.81 10.65
C ALA A 299 13.85 -7.51 10.59
N GLY A 300 12.99 -7.02 9.70
CA GLY A 300 11.68 -7.62 9.45
C GLY A 300 11.79 -9.07 9.00
N ARG A 301 12.75 -9.42 8.13
CA ARG A 301 12.97 -10.82 7.70
C ARG A 301 13.31 -11.76 8.85
N MET A 302 13.90 -11.25 9.92
CA MET A 302 14.31 -12.04 11.08
C MET A 302 13.24 -12.15 12.16
N GLU A 303 12.09 -11.51 11.97
CA GLU A 303 10.88 -11.78 12.74
C GLU A 303 10.45 -13.25 12.60
N GLN A 304 10.41 -13.99 13.71
CA GLN A 304 10.23 -15.46 13.68
C GLN A 304 8.77 -15.91 13.55
N THR A 305 7.82 -15.01 13.80
CA THR A 305 6.39 -15.28 13.68
C THR A 305 5.83 -14.89 12.31
N ARG A 306 6.61 -14.20 11.49
CA ARG A 306 6.17 -13.61 10.23
C ARG A 306 6.35 -14.60 9.07
N ASP A 307 5.34 -14.69 8.20
CA ASP A 307 5.35 -15.58 7.04
C ASP A 307 5.79 -14.83 5.78
N HIS A 308 7.10 -14.64 5.66
CA HIS A 308 7.74 -13.89 4.57
C HIS A 308 7.42 -14.48 3.19
N TYR A 309 7.21 -15.79 3.10
CA TYR A 309 6.92 -16.45 1.82
C TYR A 309 5.47 -16.23 1.39
N LEU A 310 4.53 -16.20 2.33
CA LEU A 310 3.14 -15.81 2.06
C LEU A 310 3.05 -14.34 1.64
N GLU A 311 3.79 -13.45 2.30
CA GLU A 311 3.89 -12.04 1.91
C GLU A 311 4.48 -11.89 0.50
N ALA A 312 5.57 -12.60 0.21
CA ALA A 312 6.14 -12.66 -1.13
C ALA A 312 5.14 -13.16 -2.17
N ALA A 313 4.37 -14.21 -1.86
CA ALA A 313 3.34 -14.72 -2.75
C ALA A 313 2.22 -13.68 -3.02
N ARG A 314 1.83 -12.90 -2.00
CA ARG A 314 0.84 -11.82 -2.15
C ARG A 314 1.37 -10.70 -3.05
N LEU A 315 2.62 -10.25 -2.85
CA LEU A 315 3.19 -9.15 -3.64
C LEU A 315 3.62 -9.59 -5.05
N ALA A 316 3.93 -10.87 -5.28
CA ALA A 316 4.45 -11.37 -6.56
C ALA A 316 3.66 -10.89 -7.78
N ARG A 317 2.34 -10.81 -7.62
CA ARG A 317 1.41 -10.37 -8.65
C ARG A 317 1.60 -8.89 -9.00
N ALA A 318 1.67 -8.03 -7.99
CA ALA A 318 1.96 -6.62 -8.15
C ALA A 318 3.35 -6.42 -8.79
N VAL A 319 4.36 -7.19 -8.34
CA VAL A 319 5.70 -7.16 -8.93
C VAL A 319 5.66 -7.47 -10.43
N VAL A 320 5.00 -8.57 -10.82
CA VAL A 320 4.90 -8.97 -12.23
C VAL A 320 4.07 -7.98 -13.06
N ALA A 321 3.11 -7.29 -12.44
CA ALA A 321 2.32 -6.24 -13.09
C ALA A 321 3.07 -4.90 -13.21
N GLY A 322 4.27 -4.77 -12.64
CA GLY A 322 5.01 -3.50 -12.62
C GLY A 322 4.57 -2.54 -11.49
N GLU A 323 3.79 -3.03 -10.53
CA GLU A 323 3.21 -2.26 -9.42
C GLU A 323 4.06 -2.34 -8.14
N TYR A 324 5.37 -2.09 -8.27
CA TYR A 324 6.34 -2.14 -7.18
C TYR A 324 7.31 -0.95 -7.27
N PHE A 325 8.11 -0.71 -6.24
CA PHE A 325 9.20 0.26 -6.34
C PHE A 325 10.31 -0.28 -7.24
N ARG A 326 10.66 0.44 -8.31
CA ARG A 326 11.88 0.14 -9.08
C ARG A 326 13.04 0.05 -8.10
N LEU A 327 13.93 -0.93 -8.25
CA LEU A 327 14.93 -1.19 -7.20
C LEU A 327 15.94 -0.05 -7.09
N ARG A 328 16.22 0.64 -8.20
CA ARG A 328 17.00 1.88 -8.18
C ARG A 328 16.38 2.92 -7.26
N ASP A 329 15.08 3.18 -7.41
CA ASP A 329 14.35 4.16 -6.61
C ASP A 329 14.29 3.72 -5.13
N LEU A 330 14.03 2.44 -4.88
CA LEU A 330 14.04 1.87 -3.52
C LEU A 330 15.42 2.04 -2.85
N PHE A 331 16.49 1.77 -3.59
CA PHE A 331 17.85 1.76 -3.07
C PHE A 331 18.37 3.17 -2.79
N ASP A 332 18.04 4.13 -3.65
CA ASP A 332 18.49 5.52 -3.53
C ASP A 332 17.60 6.36 -2.60
N GLN A 333 16.50 5.78 -2.10
CA GLN A 333 15.57 6.40 -1.16
C GLN A 333 16.29 6.91 0.12
N GLU A 334 16.10 8.19 0.46
CA GLU A 334 16.74 8.81 1.65
C GLU A 334 15.84 8.87 2.89
N GLY A 335 14.59 8.43 2.80
CA GLY A 335 13.61 8.39 3.90
C GLY A 335 12.31 7.69 3.49
N TYR A 336 11.28 7.71 4.33
CA TYR A 336 10.04 7.01 4.01
C TYR A 336 9.32 7.62 2.79
N PRO A 337 8.97 6.82 1.77
CA PRO A 337 8.16 7.30 0.64
C PRO A 337 6.69 7.46 1.06
N ALA A 338 5.87 8.10 0.23
CA ALA A 338 4.43 8.21 0.50
C ALA A 338 3.73 6.84 0.63
N ARG A 339 4.20 5.83 -0.11
CA ARG A 339 3.67 4.45 -0.08
C ARG A 339 4.52 3.57 0.85
N VAL A 340 4.54 3.88 2.14
CA VAL A 340 5.38 3.20 3.14
C VAL A 340 5.11 1.70 3.22
N SER A 341 3.85 1.26 3.18
CA SER A 341 3.53 -0.18 3.21
C SER A 341 4.15 -0.94 2.03
N LEU A 342 3.98 -0.43 0.80
CA LEU A 342 4.61 -1.03 -0.38
C LEU A 342 6.14 -1.01 -0.27
N PHE A 343 6.71 0.04 0.34
CA PHE A 343 8.15 0.15 0.55
C PHE A 343 8.66 -0.98 1.45
N TYR A 344 8.02 -1.20 2.59
CA TYR A 344 8.36 -2.29 3.50
C TYR A 344 8.17 -3.66 2.85
N GLU A 345 7.06 -3.88 2.13
CA GLU A 345 6.78 -5.14 1.44
C GLU A 345 7.81 -5.42 0.34
N THR A 346 8.09 -4.42 -0.51
CA THR A 346 9.07 -4.56 -1.61
C THR A 346 10.47 -4.82 -1.03
N ALA A 347 10.87 -4.05 -0.02
CA ALA A 347 12.17 -4.19 0.64
C ALA A 347 12.34 -5.58 1.28
N ALA A 348 11.33 -6.06 2.03
CA ALA A 348 11.34 -7.38 2.66
C ALA A 348 11.54 -8.51 1.64
N ILE A 349 10.89 -8.41 0.47
CA ILE A 349 10.97 -9.44 -0.56
C ILE A 349 12.29 -9.37 -1.35
N VAL A 350 12.85 -8.19 -1.55
CA VAL A 350 14.20 -8.04 -2.10
C VAL A 350 15.23 -8.68 -1.18
N VAL A 351 15.10 -8.47 0.14
CA VAL A 351 15.93 -9.12 1.15
C VAL A 351 15.75 -10.64 1.14
N LEU A 352 14.50 -11.13 1.04
CA LEU A 352 14.23 -12.55 0.88
C LEU A 352 14.95 -13.12 -0.35
N TYR A 353 14.90 -12.42 -1.48
CA TYR A 353 15.60 -12.83 -2.69
C TYR A 353 17.13 -12.88 -2.53
N LEU A 354 17.70 -11.93 -1.79
CA LEU A 354 19.12 -11.97 -1.45
C LEU A 354 19.47 -13.21 -0.60
N PHE A 355 18.67 -13.55 0.41
CA PHE A 355 18.89 -14.77 1.18
C PHE A 355 18.75 -16.05 0.33
N GLU A 356 17.80 -16.07 -0.60
CA GLU A 356 17.61 -17.19 -1.53
C GLU A 356 18.74 -17.31 -2.57
N ALA A 357 19.54 -16.27 -2.77
CA ALA A 357 20.72 -16.32 -3.62
C ALA A 357 21.89 -17.09 -2.97
N GLY A 358 21.86 -17.31 -1.66
CA GLY A 358 22.80 -18.13 -0.89
C GLY A 358 23.18 -17.53 0.46
N ASP A 359 23.74 -18.35 1.36
CA ASP A 359 24.07 -17.94 2.75
C ASP A 359 25.04 -16.73 2.78
N GLU A 360 25.96 -16.60 1.82
CA GLU A 360 26.95 -15.51 1.74
C GLU A 360 26.46 -14.26 1.00
N ALA A 361 25.31 -14.32 0.33
CA ALA A 361 24.84 -13.26 -0.55
C ALA A 361 24.55 -11.97 0.25
N MET A 362 23.84 -12.09 1.37
CA MET A 362 23.54 -10.94 2.24
C MET A 362 24.83 -10.33 2.81
N TYR A 363 25.75 -11.18 3.30
CA TYR A 363 27.04 -10.73 3.80
C TYR A 363 27.83 -9.95 2.76
N THR A 364 27.91 -10.50 1.54
CA THR A 364 28.60 -9.89 0.41
C THR A 364 27.96 -8.55 0.05
N PHE A 365 26.63 -8.50 -0.04
CA PHE A 365 25.88 -7.29 -0.34
C PHE A 365 26.19 -6.17 0.68
N LEU A 366 26.02 -6.44 1.97
CA LEU A 366 26.27 -5.49 3.05
C LEU A 366 27.73 -5.05 3.11
N SER A 367 28.67 -5.97 2.90
CA SER A 367 30.11 -5.68 2.92
C SER A 367 30.55 -4.75 1.79
N GLU A 368 29.96 -4.87 0.60
CA GLU A 368 30.27 -3.97 -0.52
C GLU A 368 29.63 -2.59 -0.35
N LEU A 369 28.45 -2.49 0.28
CA LEU A 369 27.79 -1.19 0.49
C LEU A 369 28.66 -0.18 1.24
N GLY A 370 29.43 -0.64 2.24
CA GLY A 370 30.33 0.21 3.02
C GLY A 370 31.68 0.53 2.35
N LYS A 371 31.97 -0.02 1.16
CA LYS A 371 33.27 0.18 0.47
C LYS A 371 33.24 1.29 -0.57
N TYR A 372 32.07 1.65 -1.10
CA TYR A 372 31.94 2.56 -2.23
C TYR A 372 31.07 3.77 -1.90
N PRO A 373 31.21 4.88 -2.65
CA PRO A 373 30.37 6.05 -2.48
C PRO A 373 28.88 5.74 -2.67
N ARG A 374 28.02 6.48 -1.95
CA ARG A 374 26.55 6.31 -1.96
C ARG A 374 25.93 6.16 -3.35
N LYS A 375 26.43 6.93 -4.34
CA LYS A 375 25.88 6.93 -5.71
C LYS A 375 26.11 5.62 -6.48
N THR A 376 27.16 4.85 -6.16
CA THR A 376 27.53 3.65 -6.92
C THR A 376 27.52 2.38 -6.08
N ARG A 377 27.44 2.49 -4.75
CA ARG A 377 27.56 1.34 -3.84
C ARG A 377 26.57 0.22 -4.10
N HIS A 378 25.35 0.53 -4.51
CA HIS A 378 24.33 -0.49 -4.77
C HIS A 378 24.66 -1.33 -6.01
N ASP A 379 25.17 -0.70 -7.07
CA ASP A 379 25.62 -1.43 -8.26
C ASP A 379 26.78 -2.37 -7.93
N HIS A 380 27.76 -1.90 -7.15
CA HIS A 380 28.86 -2.74 -6.69
C HIS A 380 28.38 -3.92 -5.82
N ALA A 381 27.44 -3.68 -4.91
CA ALA A 381 26.87 -4.72 -4.06
C ALA A 381 26.11 -5.77 -4.89
N CYS A 382 25.23 -5.37 -5.81
CA CYS A 382 24.54 -6.28 -6.73
C CYS A 382 25.53 -7.06 -7.61
N ALA A 383 26.55 -6.38 -8.16
CA ALA A 383 27.57 -6.98 -8.99
C ALA A 383 28.35 -8.08 -8.26
N ALA A 384 28.75 -7.81 -7.02
CA ALA A 384 29.50 -8.77 -6.21
C ALA A 384 28.68 -10.01 -5.84
N VAL A 385 27.40 -9.85 -5.48
CA VAL A 385 26.53 -10.98 -5.12
C VAL A 385 26.28 -11.89 -6.32
N PHE A 386 26.01 -11.34 -7.50
CA PHE A 386 25.53 -12.10 -8.66
C PHE A 386 26.58 -12.37 -9.73
N GLY A 387 27.82 -11.88 -9.54
CA GLY A 387 28.89 -12.01 -10.52
C GLY A 387 28.56 -11.33 -11.86
N ILE A 388 27.91 -10.16 -11.81
CA ILE A 388 27.51 -9.37 -12.99
C ILE A 388 28.35 -8.10 -13.15
N PRO A 389 28.42 -7.48 -14.34
CA PRO A 389 29.09 -6.19 -14.52
C PRO A 389 28.50 -5.13 -13.59
N VAL A 390 29.35 -4.21 -13.10
CA VAL A 390 28.94 -3.12 -12.20
C VAL A 390 27.99 -2.15 -12.90
N GLU A 391 28.25 -1.80 -14.16
CA GLU A 391 27.38 -0.88 -14.89
C GLU A 391 26.00 -1.50 -15.13
N GLY A 392 24.97 -0.91 -14.54
CA GLY A 392 23.58 -1.40 -14.64
C GLY A 392 23.28 -2.63 -13.78
N ALA A 393 24.07 -2.89 -12.74
CA ALA A 393 23.93 -4.08 -11.91
C ALA A 393 22.60 -4.11 -11.14
N VAL A 394 22.10 -2.96 -10.66
CA VAL A 394 20.79 -2.91 -9.97
C VAL A 394 19.65 -3.26 -10.92
N GLU A 395 19.68 -2.79 -12.18
CA GLU A 395 18.63 -3.10 -13.15
C GLU A 395 18.64 -4.59 -13.55
N GLU A 396 19.82 -5.18 -13.72
CA GLU A 396 19.93 -6.61 -13.97
C GLU A 396 19.55 -7.44 -12.73
N PHE A 397 19.86 -6.98 -11.52
CA PHE A 397 19.37 -7.56 -10.27
C PHE A 397 17.84 -7.53 -10.19
N GLU A 398 17.23 -6.38 -10.46
CA GLU A 398 15.78 -6.22 -10.51
C GLU A 398 15.13 -7.16 -11.51
N LYS A 399 15.67 -7.24 -12.73
CA LYS A 399 15.17 -8.15 -13.76
C LYS A 399 15.21 -9.61 -13.29
N ARG A 400 16.30 -10.04 -12.63
CA ARG A 400 16.42 -11.41 -12.10
C ARG A 400 15.48 -11.66 -10.92
N TRP A 401 15.29 -10.67 -10.06
CA TRP A 401 14.36 -10.71 -8.95
C TRP A 401 12.91 -10.84 -9.44
N VAL A 402 12.49 -10.02 -10.40
CA VAL A 402 11.16 -10.12 -11.03
C VAL A 402 10.97 -11.51 -11.65
N GLN A 403 11.95 -12.01 -12.40
CA GLN A 403 11.90 -13.38 -12.96
C GLN A 403 11.82 -14.47 -11.88
N TRP A 404 12.47 -14.27 -10.73
CA TRP A 404 12.35 -15.18 -9.58
C TRP A 404 10.94 -15.14 -9.00
N MET A 405 10.36 -13.96 -8.79
CA MET A 405 8.97 -13.80 -8.35
C MET A 405 7.99 -14.47 -9.32
N THR A 406 8.16 -14.24 -10.62
CA THR A 406 7.30 -14.85 -11.65
C THR A 406 7.34 -16.38 -11.58
N ARG A 407 8.55 -16.96 -11.63
CA ARG A 407 8.73 -18.42 -11.65
C ARG A 407 8.26 -19.10 -10.36
N ARG A 408 8.39 -18.43 -9.22
CA ARG A 408 8.10 -19.03 -7.91
C ARG A 408 6.62 -18.92 -7.52
N TYR A 409 5.99 -17.79 -7.81
CA TYR A 409 4.65 -17.47 -7.27
C TYR A 409 3.58 -17.23 -8.32
N VAL A 410 3.96 -17.02 -9.58
CA VAL A 410 3.06 -16.64 -10.67
C VAL A 410 3.03 -17.69 -11.78
N LYS A 411 3.79 -18.79 -11.66
CA LYS A 411 3.93 -19.83 -12.69
C LYS A 411 2.60 -20.42 -13.18
N ASP A 412 1.60 -20.50 -12.31
CA ASP A 412 0.25 -20.98 -12.66
C ASP A 412 -0.55 -20.00 -13.53
N LEU A 413 -0.04 -18.78 -13.72
CA LEU A 413 -0.60 -17.73 -14.56
C LEU A 413 0.14 -17.54 -15.88
N GLU A 414 1.30 -18.18 -16.05
CA GLU A 414 1.96 -18.23 -17.35
C GLU A 414 1.26 -19.27 -18.24
N PRO A 415 0.86 -18.90 -19.48
CA PRO A 415 0.38 -19.88 -20.45
C PRO A 415 1.46 -20.93 -20.73
N ASP A 416 1.04 -22.16 -21.03
CA ASP A 416 1.87 -23.35 -21.24
C ASP A 416 3.14 -23.03 -22.10
N PRO A 417 4.35 -23.38 -21.64
CA PRO A 417 5.62 -23.08 -22.31
C PRO A 417 5.80 -23.75 -23.68
N SER A 418 4.87 -24.60 -24.12
CA SER A 418 4.79 -25.06 -25.51
C SER A 418 4.37 -23.97 -26.50
N GLU A 419 3.92 -22.80 -26.03
CA GLU A 419 3.57 -21.64 -26.87
C GLU A 419 4.73 -20.62 -26.97
N PRO A 420 4.98 -20.01 -28.15
CA PRO A 420 6.13 -19.12 -28.37
C PRO A 420 6.01 -17.78 -27.59
N ALA A 421 7.08 -17.40 -26.91
CA ALA A 421 7.15 -16.21 -26.06
C ALA A 421 6.97 -14.88 -26.85
N PRO A 422 6.14 -13.93 -26.36
CA PRO A 422 6.05 -12.60 -26.94
C PRO A 422 7.21 -11.71 -26.49
N LYS A 423 7.63 -10.80 -27.38
CA LYS A 423 8.73 -9.86 -27.15
C LYS A 423 8.31 -8.72 -26.24
N THR A 424 9.08 -8.46 -25.19
CA THR A 424 8.88 -7.36 -24.22
C THR A 424 9.41 -6.03 -24.77
N LEU A 425 8.65 -4.93 -24.60
CA LEU A 425 9.09 -3.55 -24.85
C LEU A 425 8.75 -2.66 -23.64
N ALA A 426 9.56 -1.61 -23.45
CA ALA A 426 9.61 -0.78 -22.24
C ALA A 426 8.35 0.10 -22.01
N VAL A 427 7.95 0.25 -20.74
CA VAL A 427 6.77 1.02 -20.28
C VAL A 427 7.16 2.47 -19.92
N SER A 428 6.27 3.42 -20.24
CA SER A 428 6.37 4.87 -19.93
C SER A 428 5.66 5.22 -18.61
N THR A 429 6.20 6.18 -17.85
CA THR A 429 5.84 6.53 -16.47
C THR A 429 4.69 7.55 -16.31
N ASP A 430 4.14 8.12 -17.38
CA ASP A 430 3.20 9.27 -17.27
C ASP A 430 1.70 8.91 -17.21
N ALA A 431 1.33 7.62 -17.23
CA ALA A 431 -0.07 7.18 -17.28
C ALA A 431 -0.85 7.29 -15.94
N VAL A 432 -0.22 7.70 -14.84
CA VAL A 432 -0.77 7.55 -13.47
C VAL A 432 -1.78 8.63 -13.07
N LEU A 433 -1.84 9.78 -13.77
CA LEU A 433 -2.65 10.94 -13.36
C LEU A 433 -3.89 11.22 -14.21
N GLN A 434 -4.31 10.34 -15.13
CA GLN A 434 -5.49 10.62 -15.96
C GLN A 434 -6.80 10.13 -15.32
N PRO A 435 -7.84 10.97 -15.21
CA PRO A 435 -9.19 10.55 -14.83
C PRO A 435 -9.72 9.48 -15.80
N ARG A 436 -10.29 8.41 -15.25
CA ARG A 436 -10.83 7.30 -16.08
C ARG A 436 -12.23 7.58 -16.63
N VAL A 437 -12.96 8.50 -16.00
CA VAL A 437 -14.34 8.90 -16.33
C VAL A 437 -14.50 10.42 -16.11
N ASP A 438 -15.63 11.01 -16.52
CA ASP A 438 -15.94 12.41 -16.19
C ASP A 438 -16.31 12.56 -14.69
N GLU A 439 -15.31 12.44 -13.82
CA GLU A 439 -15.48 12.52 -12.37
C GLU A 439 -16.02 13.89 -11.95
N MET A 440 -15.50 14.98 -12.52
CA MET A 440 -15.99 16.34 -12.21
C MET A 440 -17.41 16.59 -12.72
N GLY A 441 -17.76 16.10 -13.92
CA GLY A 441 -19.14 16.13 -14.40
C GLY A 441 -20.09 15.34 -13.49
N THR A 442 -19.61 14.21 -12.97
CA THR A 442 -20.34 13.42 -11.96
C THR A 442 -20.61 14.26 -10.72
N PHE A 443 -19.58 14.86 -10.10
CA PHE A 443 -19.72 15.63 -8.86
C PHE A 443 -20.72 16.78 -9.00
N ARG A 444 -20.67 17.50 -10.13
CA ARG A 444 -21.59 18.61 -10.45
C ARG A 444 -23.04 18.18 -10.64
N SER A 445 -23.27 16.92 -11.00
CA SER A 445 -24.61 16.36 -11.22
C SER A 445 -25.26 15.79 -9.95
N LEU A 446 -24.48 15.58 -8.88
CA LEU A 446 -24.99 15.02 -7.63
C LEU A 446 -25.97 15.99 -6.96
N SER A 447 -27.14 15.47 -6.61
CA SER A 447 -28.20 16.20 -5.90
C SER A 447 -28.38 15.77 -4.45
N ASN A 448 -27.87 14.58 -4.08
CA ASN A 448 -28.06 13.95 -2.78
C ASN A 448 -26.92 14.28 -1.78
N TRP A 449 -26.58 15.56 -1.64
CA TRP A 449 -25.56 15.99 -0.68
C TRP A 449 -26.10 15.99 0.74
N ARG A 450 -25.35 15.41 1.67
CA ARG A 450 -25.55 15.52 3.11
C ARG A 450 -24.52 16.46 3.72
N ASP A 451 -24.98 17.55 4.31
CA ASP A 451 -24.12 18.44 5.07
C ASP A 451 -23.61 17.78 6.36
N VAL A 452 -22.34 18.00 6.68
CA VAL A 452 -21.73 17.64 7.95
C VAL A 452 -21.83 18.83 8.89
N ASP A 453 -22.36 18.65 10.11
CA ASP A 453 -22.54 19.76 11.06
C ASP A 453 -21.19 20.27 11.60
N LEU A 454 -20.76 21.43 11.12
CA LEU A 454 -19.51 22.09 11.52
C LEU A 454 -19.66 23.00 12.75
N ASN A 455 -20.79 22.98 13.45
CA ASN A 455 -20.95 23.66 14.74
C ASN A 455 -20.55 22.80 15.92
N THR A 456 -20.22 21.52 15.69
CA THR A 456 -19.88 20.57 16.75
C THR A 456 -18.92 19.50 16.24
N LEU A 457 -18.02 19.04 17.11
CA LEU A 457 -17.11 17.93 16.79
C LEU A 457 -17.77 16.54 16.94
N LYS A 458 -19.06 16.44 17.30
CA LYS A 458 -19.76 15.14 17.48
C LYS A 458 -19.85 14.30 16.21
N GLY A 459 -19.76 14.94 15.03
CA GLY A 459 -19.72 14.28 13.73
C GLY A 459 -18.33 13.76 13.34
N PHE A 460 -17.34 13.87 14.22
CA PHE A 460 -15.95 13.59 13.92
C PHE A 460 -15.30 12.67 14.95
N ALA A 461 -14.21 12.01 14.55
CA ALA A 461 -13.35 11.25 15.44
C ALA A 461 -11.90 11.72 15.32
N GLY A 462 -11.24 11.97 16.45
CA GLY A 462 -9.79 12.19 16.47
C GLY A 462 -9.04 10.88 16.30
N VAL A 463 -7.91 10.94 15.62
CA VAL A 463 -6.95 9.82 15.53
C VAL A 463 -5.66 10.23 16.24
N GLY A 464 -5.20 9.41 17.18
CA GLY A 464 -4.02 9.75 17.99
C GLY A 464 -4.17 11.02 18.84
N GLY A 465 -5.38 11.40 19.24
CA GLY A 465 -5.64 12.60 20.06
C GLY A 465 -5.78 13.91 19.27
N SER A 466 -5.59 13.89 17.95
CA SER A 466 -5.64 15.07 17.06
C SER A 466 -6.92 15.89 17.09
N VAL A 467 -8.06 15.36 17.55
CA VAL A 467 -9.31 16.14 17.68
C VAL A 467 -9.16 17.42 18.52
N GLN A 468 -8.17 17.44 19.43
CA GLN A 468 -7.87 18.61 20.25
C GLN A 468 -7.31 19.80 19.46
N ASP A 469 -6.78 19.55 18.26
CA ASP A 469 -6.26 20.60 17.36
C ASP A 469 -7.38 21.29 16.57
N TRP A 470 -8.61 20.76 16.66
CA TRP A 470 -9.76 21.21 15.90
C TRP A 470 -10.78 21.94 16.77
N GLN A 471 -11.36 23.00 16.21
CA GLN A 471 -12.44 23.76 16.83
C GLN A 471 -13.60 23.88 15.84
N ALA A 472 -14.83 23.62 16.30
CA ALA A 472 -16.05 23.72 15.51
C ALA A 472 -16.91 24.87 16.02
N SER A 473 -17.14 25.91 15.21
CA SER A 473 -18.00 27.04 15.59
C SER A 473 -18.50 27.84 14.39
N GLY A 474 -19.74 28.33 14.44
CA GLY A 474 -20.28 29.24 13.42
C GLY A 474 -20.18 28.70 11.99
N GLY A 475 -20.47 27.41 11.80
CA GLY A 475 -20.43 26.73 10.50
C GLY A 475 -19.03 26.50 9.91
N ARG A 476 -17.97 26.58 10.72
CA ARG A 476 -16.59 26.35 10.28
C ARG A 476 -15.85 25.39 11.22
N LEU A 477 -14.95 24.62 10.65
CA LEU A 477 -13.89 23.95 11.39
C LEU A 477 -12.61 24.75 11.26
N ARG A 478 -11.92 24.97 12.38
CA ARG A 478 -10.59 25.57 12.41
C ARG A 478 -9.62 24.54 12.95
N CYS A 479 -8.50 24.33 12.26
CA CYS A 479 -7.39 23.53 12.73
C CYS A 479 -6.19 24.44 12.97
N ASP A 480 -5.63 24.41 14.18
CA ASP A 480 -4.42 25.14 14.53
C ASP A 480 -3.29 24.12 14.76
N VAL A 481 -2.56 23.76 13.70
CA VAL A 481 -1.48 22.75 13.75
C VAL A 481 -0.14 23.42 14.03
N PRO A 482 0.62 22.98 15.05
CA PRO A 482 2.00 23.42 15.27
C PRO A 482 2.89 23.08 14.08
N LYS A 483 3.90 23.93 13.83
CA LYS A 483 4.86 23.72 12.73
C LYS A 483 5.54 22.35 12.85
N GLY A 484 5.49 21.58 11.76
CA GLY A 484 6.11 20.25 11.68
C GLY A 484 5.25 19.11 12.26
N GLN A 485 4.00 19.37 12.64
CA GLN A 485 3.04 18.35 13.04
C GLN A 485 1.96 18.16 11.96
N THR A 486 1.27 17.02 12.04
CA THR A 486 0.11 16.70 11.20
C THR A 486 -1.08 16.44 12.11
N SER A 487 -2.25 16.95 11.75
CA SER A 487 -3.50 16.71 12.45
C SER A 487 -4.50 15.97 11.57
N PHE A 488 -5.30 15.12 12.18
CA PHE A 488 -6.28 14.26 11.52
C PHE A 488 -7.67 14.49 12.12
N LEU A 489 -8.71 14.50 11.29
CA LEU A 489 -10.09 14.57 11.76
C LEU A 489 -10.98 13.65 10.93
N GLY A 490 -11.26 12.46 11.48
CA GLY A 490 -12.13 11.46 10.88
C GLY A 490 -13.55 12.00 10.68
N ILE A 491 -14.08 11.86 9.46
CA ILE A 491 -15.41 12.31 9.06
C ILE A 491 -16.38 11.14 9.26
N ARG A 492 -17.44 11.33 10.05
CA ARG A 492 -18.46 10.28 10.18
C ARG A 492 -19.28 10.16 8.91
N MET A 493 -19.25 8.98 8.30
CA MET A 493 -19.94 8.69 7.05
C MET A 493 -20.91 7.53 7.26
N LYS A 494 -22.06 7.61 6.58
CA LYS A 494 -23.03 6.51 6.47
C LYS A 494 -23.09 5.96 5.05
N GLU A 495 -22.49 6.71 4.13
CA GLU A 495 -22.38 6.42 2.71
C GLU A 495 -21.34 5.31 2.51
N VAL A 496 -21.67 4.34 1.67
CA VAL A 496 -20.73 3.30 1.24
C VAL A 496 -20.05 3.78 -0.04
N ALA A 497 -18.76 3.50 -0.19
CA ALA A 497 -18.05 3.81 -1.44
C ALA A 497 -18.74 3.13 -2.66
N PRO A 498 -18.79 3.79 -3.83
CA PRO A 498 -18.12 5.04 -4.16
C PRO A 498 -18.85 6.27 -3.60
N VAL A 499 -18.06 7.20 -3.04
CA VAL A 499 -18.55 8.39 -2.35
C VAL A 499 -17.63 9.57 -2.63
N VAL A 500 -18.19 10.78 -2.68
CA VAL A 500 -17.42 12.02 -2.76
C VAL A 500 -17.65 12.88 -1.51
N VAL A 501 -16.56 13.46 -1.02
CA VAL A 501 -16.57 14.49 0.01
C VAL A 501 -16.20 15.82 -0.64
N GLU A 502 -17.00 16.85 -0.43
CA GLU A 502 -16.69 18.21 -0.87
C GLU A 502 -16.50 19.10 0.36
N CYS A 503 -15.51 19.99 0.31
CA CYS A 503 -15.37 21.06 1.27
C CYS A 503 -14.71 22.30 0.65
N GLU A 504 -14.99 23.46 1.25
CA GLU A 504 -14.21 24.68 1.02
C GLU A 504 -13.14 24.80 2.09
N VAL A 505 -11.92 25.15 1.68
CA VAL A 505 -10.76 25.20 2.56
C VAL A 505 -10.02 26.50 2.36
N LYS A 506 -9.54 27.09 3.45
CA LYS A 506 -8.76 28.31 3.43
C LYS A 506 -7.52 28.13 4.31
N TRP A 507 -6.35 28.29 3.72
CA TRP A 507 -5.12 28.33 4.51
C TRP A 507 -5.06 29.61 5.34
N ILE A 508 -4.78 29.48 6.64
CA ILE A 508 -4.69 30.61 7.59
C ILE A 508 -3.32 30.71 8.26
N GLY A 509 -2.33 29.95 7.77
CA GLY A 509 -0.95 30.02 8.23
C GLY A 509 -0.24 31.31 7.79
N ASP A 510 0.94 31.55 8.36
CA ASP A 510 1.80 32.66 7.96
C ASP A 510 2.37 32.37 6.56
N PRO A 511 2.24 33.27 5.57
CA PRO A 511 2.94 33.16 4.29
C PRO A 511 4.45 32.90 4.41
N ALA A 512 5.09 33.35 5.50
CA ALA A 512 6.50 33.08 5.79
C ALA A 512 6.80 31.60 6.09
N ASP A 513 5.80 30.81 6.49
CA ASP A 513 5.92 29.36 6.68
C ASP A 513 5.91 28.58 5.35
N GLY A 514 5.76 29.27 4.22
CA GLY A 514 5.85 28.71 2.88
C GLY A 514 4.48 28.33 2.33
N SER A 515 4.15 27.05 2.35
CA SER A 515 2.93 26.52 1.73
C SER A 515 2.15 25.63 2.70
N GLY A 516 0.82 25.76 2.67
CA GLY A 516 -0.06 24.87 3.42
C GLY A 516 -0.24 23.51 2.76
N TRP A 517 -0.56 22.48 3.53
CA TRP A 517 -0.97 21.18 3.01
C TRP A 517 -2.29 20.73 3.64
N ILE A 518 -3.22 20.26 2.82
CA ILE A 518 -4.43 19.55 3.27
C ILE A 518 -4.64 18.34 2.38
N GLY A 519 -5.33 17.34 2.90
CA GLY A 519 -5.73 16.19 2.13
C GLY A 519 -6.82 15.40 2.80
N PHE A 520 -6.96 14.18 2.30
CA PHE A 520 -7.77 13.16 2.91
C PHE A 520 -6.91 11.93 3.17
N ASN A 521 -7.13 11.29 4.31
CA ASN A 521 -6.50 10.03 4.69
C ASN A 521 -7.57 8.97 4.93
N GLN A 522 -7.33 7.74 4.51
CA GLN A 522 -8.25 6.63 4.72
C GLN A 522 -7.96 5.91 6.04
N PHE A 523 -9.00 5.47 6.74
CA PHE A 523 -8.88 4.65 7.95
C PHE A 523 -9.43 3.25 7.72
N ASP A 524 -8.92 2.28 8.49
CA ASP A 524 -9.48 0.94 8.55
C ASP A 524 -10.66 0.87 9.54
N ALA A 525 -11.22 -0.35 9.69
CA ALA A 525 -12.36 -0.59 10.57
C ALA A 525 -12.05 -0.33 12.06
N ASP A 526 -10.78 -0.35 12.45
CA ASP A 526 -10.31 -0.10 13.81
C ASP A 526 -9.87 1.36 14.02
N LYS A 527 -10.11 2.23 13.02
CA LYS A 527 -9.73 3.66 12.99
C LYS A 527 -8.22 3.87 13.01
N LEU A 528 -7.46 2.89 12.55
CA LEU A 528 -6.03 3.02 12.37
C LEU A 528 -5.74 3.71 11.04
N ASP A 529 -4.64 4.46 11.03
CA ASP A 529 -4.12 5.10 9.84
C ASP A 529 -3.67 4.04 8.83
N THR A 530 -4.35 3.95 7.68
CA THR A 530 -3.96 3.05 6.58
C THR A 530 -2.77 3.57 5.78
N GLN A 531 -2.34 4.80 6.04
CA GLN A 531 -1.33 5.55 5.29
C GLN A 531 -1.71 5.80 3.82
N VAL A 532 -2.96 5.53 3.44
CA VAL A 532 -3.52 5.89 2.13
C VAL A 532 -4.06 7.31 2.22
N ASN A 533 -3.25 8.28 1.76
CA ASN A 533 -3.65 9.68 1.69
C ASN A 533 -3.46 10.30 0.31
N VAL A 534 -4.22 11.36 0.07
CA VAL A 534 -4.08 12.28 -1.06
C VAL A 534 -3.99 13.69 -0.49
N MET A 535 -2.98 14.46 -0.89
CA MET A 535 -2.76 15.82 -0.38
C MET A 535 -2.63 16.83 -1.51
N ALA A 536 -3.07 18.05 -1.23
CA ALA A 536 -2.95 19.24 -2.06
C ALA A 536 -2.14 20.30 -1.31
N ARG A 537 -1.40 21.10 -2.08
CA ARG A 537 -0.57 22.18 -1.59
C ARG A 537 -1.25 23.53 -1.85
N PHE A 538 -1.31 24.38 -0.83
CA PHE A 538 -1.74 25.79 -0.95
C PHE A 538 -0.55 26.72 -1.08
N THR A 539 -0.67 27.69 -1.98
CA THR A 539 0.33 28.74 -2.19
C THR A 539 -0.09 30.07 -1.58
N ASP A 540 -1.37 30.25 -1.28
CA ASP A 540 -1.90 31.48 -0.68
C ASP A 540 -3.13 31.22 0.23
N GLY A 541 -3.63 32.27 0.87
CA GLY A 541 -4.76 32.22 1.79
C GLY A 541 -6.13 32.36 1.11
N SER A 542 -6.22 32.14 -0.20
CA SER A 542 -7.50 32.15 -0.92
C SER A 542 -8.30 30.90 -0.56
N PRO A 543 -9.64 30.98 -0.58
CA PRO A 543 -10.47 29.79 -0.42
C PRO A 543 -10.40 28.92 -1.69
N HIS A 544 -10.27 27.61 -1.50
CA HIS A 544 -10.28 26.60 -2.56
C HIS A 544 -11.40 25.60 -2.32
N VAL A 545 -11.96 25.02 -3.38
CA VAL A 545 -12.93 23.92 -3.27
C VAL A 545 -12.23 22.59 -3.50
N LEU A 546 -12.32 21.71 -2.51
CA LEU A 546 -11.80 20.35 -2.62
C LEU A 546 -12.92 19.36 -2.90
N HIS A 547 -12.66 18.39 -3.77
CA HIS A 547 -13.46 17.19 -3.91
C HIS A 547 -12.57 15.97 -3.72
N CYS A 548 -12.91 15.11 -2.76
CA CYS A 548 -12.24 13.85 -2.54
C CYS A 548 -13.15 12.70 -2.91
N LEU A 549 -12.77 11.94 -3.92
CA LEU A 549 -13.42 10.72 -4.35
C LEU A 549 -12.81 9.53 -3.60
N LEU A 550 -13.63 8.77 -2.89
CA LEU A 550 -13.29 7.46 -2.36
C LEU A 550 -14.08 6.40 -3.14
N ALA A 551 -13.38 5.62 -3.95
CA ALA A 551 -13.87 4.47 -4.71
C ALA A 551 -12.85 3.32 -4.61
N ASP A 552 -12.54 2.63 -5.71
CA ASP A 552 -11.37 1.73 -5.80
C ASP A 552 -10.03 2.51 -5.65
N GLU A 553 -10.09 3.82 -5.88
CA GLU A 553 -9.01 4.78 -5.74
C GLU A 553 -9.45 5.92 -4.81
N LEU A 554 -8.48 6.56 -4.17
CA LEU A 554 -8.63 7.82 -3.47
C LEU A 554 -8.08 8.92 -4.38
N ALA A 555 -8.92 9.88 -4.79
CA ALA A 555 -8.53 10.96 -5.70
C ALA A 555 -8.95 12.33 -5.14
N LEU A 556 -8.05 13.30 -5.23
CA LEU A 556 -8.26 14.65 -4.74
C LEU A 556 -8.25 15.65 -5.88
N TYR A 557 -9.32 16.43 -5.97
CA TYR A 557 -9.47 17.56 -6.87
C TYR A 557 -9.43 18.86 -6.08
N MET A 558 -8.69 19.85 -6.59
CA MET A 558 -8.68 21.22 -6.08
C MET A 558 -9.13 22.16 -7.20
N ASP A 559 -10.20 22.91 -6.95
CA ASP A 559 -10.84 23.80 -7.93
C ASP A 559 -11.18 23.12 -9.27
N GLY A 560 -11.52 21.83 -9.19
CA GLY A 560 -11.87 20.99 -10.34
C GLY A 560 -10.68 20.41 -11.09
N GLN A 561 -9.44 20.62 -10.64
CA GLN A 561 -8.23 19.99 -11.19
C GLN A 561 -7.80 18.81 -10.32
N LEU A 562 -7.48 17.67 -10.93
CA LEU A 562 -6.93 16.50 -10.23
C LEU A 562 -5.51 16.81 -9.76
N VAL A 563 -5.28 16.81 -8.44
CA VAL A 563 -3.99 17.15 -7.84
C VAL A 563 -3.27 15.97 -7.20
N ALA A 564 -4.01 14.92 -6.78
CA ALA A 564 -3.44 13.70 -6.24
C ALA A 564 -4.36 12.50 -6.45
N ARG A 565 -3.79 11.31 -6.64
CA ARG A 565 -4.51 10.04 -6.79
C ARG A 565 -3.68 8.88 -6.26
N THR A 566 -4.32 7.95 -5.56
CA THR A 566 -3.72 6.68 -5.10
C THR A 566 -4.77 5.58 -5.05
N ASN A 567 -4.37 4.32 -4.98
CA ASN A 567 -5.30 3.21 -4.75
C ASN A 567 -5.90 3.33 -3.34
N ALA A 568 -7.20 3.11 -3.20
CA ALA A 568 -7.85 3.06 -1.90
C ALA A 568 -7.49 1.74 -1.18
N PHE A 569 -7.42 1.79 0.14
CA PHE A 569 -7.46 0.60 0.97
C PHE A 569 -8.84 -0.05 0.82
N ILE A 570 -8.88 -1.34 0.45
CA ILE A 570 -10.12 -2.10 0.31
C ILE A 570 -10.23 -2.97 1.57
N PRO A 571 -11.17 -2.68 2.48
CA PRO A 571 -11.40 -3.52 3.65
C PRO A 571 -11.76 -4.95 3.22
N SER A 572 -11.36 -5.96 3.99
CA SER A 572 -11.77 -7.34 3.70
C SER A 572 -13.30 -7.46 3.76
N GLN A 573 -13.89 -8.38 2.99
CA GLN A 573 -15.36 -8.57 2.92
C GLN A 573 -16.02 -8.86 4.28
N ASP A 574 -15.24 -9.30 5.28
CA ASP A 574 -15.71 -9.59 6.64
C ASP A 574 -15.58 -8.38 7.60
N SER A 575 -15.01 -7.27 7.15
CA SER A 575 -14.88 -6.06 7.96
C SER A 575 -16.24 -5.37 8.13
N ARG A 576 -16.52 -4.94 9.37
CA ARG A 576 -17.74 -4.20 9.71
C ARG A 576 -17.75 -2.85 8.99
N ASP A 577 -18.94 -2.28 8.78
CA ASP A 577 -19.09 -0.91 8.26
C ASP A 577 -18.13 0.05 9.00
N ILE A 578 -17.27 0.73 8.24
CA ILE A 578 -16.31 1.69 8.78
C ILE A 578 -17.07 3.00 9.00
N ASP A 579 -17.31 3.37 10.25
CA ASP A 579 -18.01 4.62 10.61
C ASP A 579 -17.28 5.89 10.13
N TYR A 580 -15.96 5.81 9.91
CA TYR A 580 -15.07 6.93 9.57
C TYR A 580 -14.07 6.53 8.47
N PRO A 581 -14.52 6.26 7.23
CA PRO A 581 -13.63 5.75 6.20
C PRO A 581 -12.62 6.82 5.72
N LEU A 582 -12.89 8.10 5.96
CA LEU A 582 -12.01 9.21 5.59
C LEU A 582 -11.76 10.16 6.76
N ALA A 583 -10.58 10.76 6.77
CA ALA A 583 -10.18 11.85 7.65
C ALA A 583 -9.72 13.04 6.83
N LEU A 584 -10.07 14.25 7.28
CA LEU A 584 -9.31 15.44 6.90
C LEU A 584 -7.90 15.31 7.48
N VAL A 585 -6.87 15.52 6.67
CA VAL A 585 -5.47 15.56 7.13
C VAL A 585 -4.86 16.91 6.78
N THR A 586 -4.11 17.51 7.69
CA THR A 586 -3.40 18.76 7.42
C THR A 586 -2.11 18.88 8.20
N ALA A 587 -1.09 19.47 7.56
CA ALA A 587 0.18 19.81 8.17
C ALA A 587 0.32 21.33 8.39
N SER A 588 -0.81 22.07 8.42
CA SER A 588 -0.83 23.53 8.51
C SER A 588 -2.12 24.02 9.14
N SER A 589 -2.10 25.25 9.67
CA SER A 589 -3.32 25.86 10.19
C SER A 589 -4.27 26.23 9.05
N LEU A 590 -5.54 25.80 9.13
CA LEU A 590 -6.56 26.01 8.09
C LEU A 590 -7.97 26.16 8.65
N GLU A 591 -8.87 26.69 7.80
CA GLU A 591 -10.31 26.75 8.03
C GLU A 591 -11.02 25.88 6.98
N VAL A 592 -11.99 25.07 7.40
CA VAL A 592 -12.85 24.25 6.52
C VAL A 592 -14.31 24.71 6.68
N THR A 593 -14.97 24.94 5.56
CA THR A 593 -16.39 25.30 5.47
C THR A 593 -17.10 24.40 4.45
N LYS A 594 -18.44 24.38 4.47
CA LYS A 594 -19.27 23.64 3.50
C LYS A 594 -18.88 22.16 3.32
N LEU A 595 -18.53 21.47 4.41
CA LEU A 595 -18.20 20.05 4.36
C LEU A 595 -19.48 19.23 4.13
N ARG A 596 -19.53 18.52 3.01
CA ARG A 596 -20.68 17.70 2.61
C ARG A 596 -20.23 16.41 1.94
N VAL A 597 -21.07 15.38 2.04
CA VAL A 597 -20.80 14.03 1.53
C VAL A 597 -21.94 13.61 0.62
N ALA A 598 -21.64 12.97 -0.51
CA ALA A 598 -22.66 12.42 -1.40
C ALA A 598 -22.25 11.03 -1.92
N PRO A 599 -23.13 10.01 -1.88
CA PRO A 599 -22.87 8.74 -2.53
C PRO A 599 -22.89 8.93 -4.06
N ILE A 600 -22.10 8.13 -4.77
CA ILE A 600 -22.09 8.10 -6.23
C ILE A 600 -22.79 6.83 -6.68
N GLU A 601 -24.00 6.96 -7.20
CA GLU A 601 -24.73 5.81 -7.77
C GLU A 601 -24.17 5.44 -9.14
N ARG A 602 -23.75 6.43 -9.93
CA ARG A 602 -23.25 6.25 -11.29
C ARG A 602 -22.30 7.38 -11.67
N PHE A 603 -21.17 7.03 -12.28
CA PHE A 603 -20.29 8.01 -12.90
C PHE A 603 -20.87 8.51 -14.23
N ALA A 604 -20.72 9.81 -14.51
CA ALA A 604 -20.91 10.36 -15.85
C ALA A 604 -19.97 9.64 -16.84
N GLY A 605 -20.35 9.62 -18.13
CA GLY A 605 -19.69 8.83 -19.17
C GLY A 605 -18.23 9.21 -19.45
N THR A 606 -17.73 8.85 -20.63
CA THR A 606 -16.36 9.18 -21.06
C THR A 606 -16.07 10.67 -20.87
N PRO A 607 -14.87 11.04 -20.38
CA PRO A 607 -14.52 12.45 -20.15
C PRO A 607 -14.71 13.26 -21.44
N PRO A 608 -15.18 14.52 -21.35
CA PRO A 608 -15.21 15.38 -22.52
C PRO A 608 -13.79 15.48 -23.10
N PRO A 609 -13.63 15.46 -24.44
CA PRO A 609 -12.33 15.66 -25.05
C PRO A 609 -11.73 16.99 -24.56
N PRO A 610 -10.39 17.08 -24.39
CA PRO A 610 -9.74 18.32 -24.00
C PRO A 610 -10.13 19.45 -24.97
N PRO A 611 -10.18 20.72 -24.51
CA PRO A 611 -10.54 21.85 -25.35
C PRO A 611 -9.71 21.85 -26.65
N GLU A 612 -10.36 21.99 -27.80
CA GLU A 612 -9.67 22.09 -29.09
C GLU A 612 -8.59 23.19 -29.01
N GLY A 613 -7.31 22.79 -29.07
CA GLY A 613 -6.16 23.70 -29.07
C GLY A 613 -5.23 23.64 -27.86
N GLN A 614 -5.49 22.83 -26.83
CA GLN A 614 -4.50 22.56 -25.77
C GLN A 614 -3.58 21.40 -26.17
N ASP A 615 -2.28 21.67 -26.30
CA ASP A 615 -1.25 20.66 -26.48
C ASP A 615 -1.09 19.87 -25.16
N PRO A 616 -1.38 18.55 -25.14
CA PRO A 616 -1.26 17.73 -23.93
C PRO A 616 0.17 17.64 -23.38
N ASN A 617 1.19 18.10 -24.13
CA ASN A 617 2.59 18.10 -23.72
C ASN A 617 3.11 19.48 -23.27
N GLN A 618 2.28 20.53 -23.24
CA GLN A 618 2.72 21.82 -22.72
C GLN A 618 2.65 21.82 -21.18
N PRO A 619 3.79 21.95 -20.47
CA PRO A 619 3.76 22.15 -19.02
C PRO A 619 3.02 23.46 -18.72
N GLN A 620 1.94 23.37 -17.94
CA GLN A 620 1.23 24.56 -17.45
C GLN A 620 2.03 25.18 -16.29
N PRO A 621 2.01 26.53 -16.18
CA PRO A 621 2.81 27.28 -15.20
C PRO A 621 2.43 27.02 -13.75
#